data_AF-A0A645JLW6-F1
#
_entry.id   AF-A0A645JLW6-F1
#
_cell.length_a   1.000
_cell.length_b   1.000
_cell.length_c   1.000
_cell.angle_alpha   90.00
_cell.angle_beta   90.00
_cell.angle_gamma   90.00
#
_symmetry.space_group_name_H-M   'P 1'
#
loop_
_entity.id
_entity.type
_entity.pdbx_description
1 polymer ?
#
loop_
_entity_poly.entity_id
_entity_poly.type
_entity_poly.pdbx_seq_one_letter_code
_entity_poly.pdbx_strand_id
1 'polypeptide(L)'
;MAIIGLGLSITYRDVRIVSELLKSADDWERLDLEPYREERAERMRRLRFAAKLQAALDMEFGEAARQRRRRHFERAADDPTLRLHSLAVMAGPEVAPPETFTEAHRARVLED
;
A
#
# COMPACT_ATOMS: atom_id res chain seq x y z
N MET A 1 -3.40 11.86 -7.39
CA MET A 1 -2.55 10.66 -7.16
C MET A 1 -3.46 9.43 -7.13
N ALA A 2 -3.59 8.73 -8.26
CA ALA A 2 -4.31 7.45 -8.29
C ALA A 2 -3.40 6.38 -7.68
N ILE A 3 -3.80 5.84 -6.53
CA ILE A 3 -3.09 4.78 -5.82
C ILE A 3 -3.44 3.47 -6.53
N ILE A 4 -2.66 3.06 -7.54
CA ILE A 4 -2.63 1.69 -8.11
C ILE A 4 -4.01 1.02 -8.34
N GLY A 5 -5.02 1.79 -8.75
CA GLY A 5 -6.40 1.29 -8.97
C GLY A 5 -7.27 1.09 -7.71
N LEU A 6 -6.77 1.39 -6.51
CA LEU A 6 -7.44 1.13 -5.22
C LEU A 6 -8.34 2.27 -4.71
N GLY A 7 -8.60 3.30 -5.52
CA GLY A 7 -9.36 4.48 -5.08
C GLY A 7 -10.75 4.14 -4.52
N LEU A 8 -11.51 3.29 -5.21
CA LEU A 8 -12.83 2.86 -4.74
C LEU A 8 -12.75 1.99 -3.48
N SER A 9 -11.79 1.06 -3.41
CA SER A 9 -11.60 0.20 -2.23
C SER A 9 -11.26 1.00 -0.97
N ILE A 10 -10.43 2.04 -1.12
CA ILE A 10 -10.11 2.98 -0.03
C ILE A 10 -11.38 3.70 0.42
N THR A 11 -12.14 4.28 -0.53
CA THR A 11 -13.37 5.01 -0.23
C THR A 11 -14.42 4.14 0.45
N TYR A 12 -14.70 2.95 -0.07
CA TYR A 12 -15.71 2.05 0.53
C TYR A 12 -15.31 1.59 1.93
N ARG A 13 -14.02 1.39 2.19
CA ARG A 13 -13.54 1.06 3.54
C ARG A 13 -13.68 2.24 4.49
N ASP A 14 -13.36 3.46 4.05
CA ASP A 14 -13.54 4.68 4.83
C ASP A 14 -15.03 4.87 5.18
N VAL A 15 -15.92 4.74 4.19
CA VAL A 15 -17.37 4.81 4.39
C VAL A 15 -17.85 3.77 5.39
N ARG A 16 -17.39 2.52 5.30
CA ARG A 16 -17.78 1.47 6.25
C ARG A 16 -17.38 1.83 7.67
N ILE A 17 -16.11 2.18 7.91
CA ILE A 17 -15.61 2.48 9.26
C ILE A 17 -16.35 3.69 9.86
N VAL A 18 -16.45 4.79 9.10
CA VAL A 18 -17.13 6.00 9.57
C VAL A 18 -18.61 5.75 9.80
N SER A 19 -19.28 4.95 8.96
CA SER A 19 -20.68 4.60 9.16
C SER A 19 -20.90 3.80 10.45
N GLU A 20 -20.01 2.87 10.79
CA GLU A 20 -20.10 2.11 12.04
C GLU A 20 -19.85 2.99 13.27
N LEU A 21 -18.90 3.93 13.18
CA LEU A 21 -18.69 4.94 14.23
C LEU A 21 -19.93 5.83 14.41
N LEU A 22 -20.52 6.34 13.32
CA LEU A 22 -21.72 7.17 13.40
C LEU A 22 -22.93 6.43 13.98
N LYS A 23 -23.00 5.11 13.79
CA LYS A 23 -24.07 4.25 14.34
C LYS A 23 -23.81 3.80 15.78
N SER A 24 -22.58 3.91 16.28
CA SER A 24 -22.25 3.54 17.65
C SER A 24 -22.54 4.63 18.68
N ALA A 25 -22.92 5.83 18.22
CA ALA A 25 -23.24 6.97 19.07
C ALA A 25 -24.63 7.53 18.72
N ASP A 26 -25.46 7.76 19.74
CA ASP A 26 -26.75 8.47 19.60
C ASP A 26 -26.58 9.99 19.46
N ASP A 27 -25.43 10.51 19.89
CA ASP A 27 -25.05 11.92 19.84
C ASP A 27 -23.68 12.06 19.17
N TRP A 28 -23.66 12.68 17.99
CA TRP A 28 -22.45 12.85 17.18
C TRP A 28 -21.48 13.90 17.72
N GLU A 29 -21.91 14.79 18.62
CA GLU A 29 -20.99 15.73 19.28
C GLU A 29 -19.96 15.00 20.16
N ARG A 30 -20.28 13.78 20.59
CA ARG A 30 -19.43 12.93 21.45
C ARG A 30 -18.64 11.89 20.66
N LEU A 31 -18.70 11.92 19.34
CA LEU A 31 -18.06 10.94 18.48
C LEU A 31 -16.54 11.09 18.49
N ASP A 32 -15.83 10.05 18.89
CA ASP A 32 -14.38 9.99 18.77
C ASP A 32 -13.96 9.41 17.41
N LEU A 33 -13.39 10.27 16.56
CA LEU A 33 -12.86 9.89 15.25
C LEU A 33 -11.34 9.65 15.28
N GLU A 34 -10.67 9.82 16.41
CA GLU A 34 -9.22 9.64 16.50
C GLU A 34 -8.77 8.23 16.08
N PRO A 35 -9.44 7.13 16.50
CA PRO A 35 -9.05 5.79 16.07
C PRO A 35 -9.13 5.61 14.54
N TYR A 36 -10.13 6.21 13.89
CA TYR A 36 -10.24 6.21 12.44
C TYR A 36 -9.12 7.02 11.77
N ARG A 37 -8.78 8.19 12.33
CA ARG A 37 -7.69 9.02 11.81
C ARG A 37 -6.36 8.29 11.85
N GLU A 38 -6.04 7.63 12.96
CA GLU A 38 -4.80 6.86 13.14
C GLU A 38 -4.71 5.67 12.17
N GLU A 39 -5.77 4.85 12.11
CA GLU A 39 -5.85 3.71 11.18
C GLU A 39 -5.66 4.15 9.73
N ARG A 40 -6.37 5.22 9.34
CA ARG A 40 -6.33 5.74 7.98
C ARG A 40 -4.96 6.32 7.65
N ALA A 41 -4.30 7.00 8.59
CA ALA A 41 -2.96 7.53 8.37
C ALA A 41 -1.95 6.40 8.10
N GLU A 42 -1.96 5.35 8.92
CA GLU A 42 -1.15 4.14 8.75
C GLU A 42 -1.43 3.47 7.39
N ARG A 43 -2.70 3.18 7.11
CA ARG A 43 -3.14 2.52 5.87
C ARG A 43 -2.71 3.32 4.64
N MET A 44 -2.89 4.64 4.65
CA MET A 44 -2.50 5.50 3.55
C MET A 44 -0.98 5.64 3.42
N ARG A 45 -0.20 5.55 4.51
CA ARG A 45 1.26 5.48 4.43
C ARG A 45 1.70 4.23 3.66
N ARG A 46 1.18 3.06 4.05
CA ARG A 46 1.47 1.77 3.41
C ARG A 46 1.09 1.74 1.93
N LEU A 47 -0.10 2.23 1.60
CA LEU A 47 -0.57 2.31 0.21
C LEU A 47 0.30 3.21 -0.66
N ARG A 48 0.71 4.37 -0.14
CA ARG A 48 1.61 5.27 -0.87
C ARG A 48 3.00 4.67 -1.04
N PHE A 49 3.49 3.94 -0.02
CA PHE A 49 4.76 3.22 -0.12
C PHE A 49 4.70 2.18 -1.25
N ALA A 50 3.70 1.30 -1.24
CA ALA A 50 3.52 0.28 -2.27
C ALA A 50 3.34 0.90 -3.66
N ALA A 51 2.55 1.97 -3.77
CA ALA A 51 2.35 2.68 -5.05
C ALA A 51 3.64 3.28 -5.60
N LYS A 52 4.50 3.87 -4.75
CA LYS A 52 5.82 4.38 -5.17
C LYS A 52 6.74 3.27 -5.65
N LEU A 53 6.80 2.16 -4.90
CA LEU A 53 7.61 1.01 -5.27
C LEU A 53 7.15 0.38 -6.60
N GLN A 54 5.84 0.20 -6.75
CA GLN A 54 5.20 -0.29 -7.97
C GLN A 54 5.45 0.65 -9.16
N ALA A 55 5.37 1.97 -8.96
CA ALA A 55 5.64 2.95 -10.00
C ALA A 55 7.11 2.91 -10.43
N ALA A 56 8.04 2.83 -9.48
CA ALA A 56 9.46 2.70 -9.77
C ALA A 56 9.76 1.43 -10.57
N LEU A 57 9.16 0.28 -10.22
CA LEU A 57 9.35 -0.94 -11.00
C LEU A 57 8.71 -0.83 -12.40
N ASP A 58 7.41 -0.58 -12.46
CA ASP A 58 6.64 -0.89 -13.67
C ASP A 58 6.34 0.31 -14.56
N MET A 59 6.39 1.52 -14.02
CA MET A 59 5.92 2.73 -14.71
C MET A 59 7.04 3.69 -15.12
N GLU A 60 8.30 3.37 -14.79
CA GLU A 60 9.47 4.10 -15.29
C GLU A 60 9.93 3.60 -16.67
N PHE A 61 10.49 4.51 -17.46
CA PHE A 61 10.86 4.30 -18.86
C PHE A 61 12.38 4.27 -19.07
N GLY A 62 12.80 3.75 -20.22
CA GLY A 62 14.22 3.66 -20.62
C GLY A 62 14.90 2.34 -20.26
N GLU A 63 16.14 2.18 -20.74
CA GLU A 63 16.91 0.93 -20.58
C GLU A 63 17.20 0.59 -19.12
N ALA A 64 17.56 1.56 -18.29
CA ALA A 64 17.78 1.33 -16.86
C ALA A 64 16.55 0.75 -16.16
N ALA A 65 15.36 1.31 -16.43
CA ALA A 65 14.10 0.81 -15.87
C ALA A 65 13.75 -0.59 -16.41
N ARG A 66 13.99 -0.86 -17.70
CA ARG A 66 13.81 -2.19 -18.30
C ARG A 66 14.71 -3.23 -17.63
N GLN A 67 15.98 -2.92 -17.44
CA GLN A 67 16.94 -3.81 -16.78
C GLN A 67 16.57 -4.05 -15.32
N ARG A 68 16.15 -3.02 -14.57
CA ARG A 68 15.67 -3.16 -13.20
C ARG A 68 14.47 -4.11 -13.11
N ARG A 69 13.46 -3.96 -13.97
CA ARG A 69 12.32 -4.90 -14.05
C ARG A 69 12.78 -6.32 -14.36
N ARG A 70 13.71 -6.48 -15.31
CA ARG A 70 14.24 -7.79 -15.70
C ARG A 70 14.93 -8.48 -14.53
N ARG A 71 15.86 -7.80 -13.85
CA ARG A 71 16.57 -8.33 -12.68
C ARG A 71 15.62 -8.63 -11.52
N HIS A 72 14.65 -7.74 -11.28
CA HIS A 72 13.61 -7.98 -10.28
C HIS A 72 12.83 -9.27 -10.57
N PHE A 73 12.40 -9.47 -11.82
CA PHE A 73 11.66 -10.67 -12.22
C PHE A 73 12.49 -11.95 -12.06
N GLU A 74 13.77 -11.92 -12.46
CA GLU A 74 14.69 -13.06 -12.30
C GLU A 74 14.91 -13.39 -10.82
N ARG A 75 15.24 -12.39 -10.00
CA ARG A 75 15.46 -12.59 -8.55
C ARG A 75 14.20 -13.02 -7.83
N ALA A 76 13.03 -12.54 -8.23
CA ALA A 76 11.76 -12.92 -7.63
C ALA A 76 11.33 -14.35 -7.97
N ALA A 77 11.94 -14.98 -8.98
CA ALA A 77 11.77 -16.40 -9.23
C ALA A 77 12.43 -17.25 -8.13
N ASP A 78 13.58 -16.79 -7.62
CA ASP A 78 14.33 -17.46 -6.54
C ASP A 78 13.88 -17.02 -5.14
N ASP A 79 13.52 -15.74 -4.96
CA ASP A 79 13.00 -15.18 -3.72
C ASP A 79 11.65 -14.48 -3.95
N PRO A 80 10.51 -15.21 -3.79
CA PRO A 80 9.18 -14.64 -3.92
C PRO A 80 8.90 -13.50 -2.92
N THR A 81 9.67 -13.36 -1.84
CA THR A 81 9.46 -12.30 -0.85
C THR A 81 9.76 -10.90 -1.42
N LEU A 82 10.46 -10.80 -2.55
CA LEU A 82 10.65 -9.55 -3.28
C LEU A 82 9.34 -9.00 -3.84
N ARG A 83 8.32 -9.84 -4.01
CA ARG A 83 7.01 -9.47 -4.54
C ARG A 83 5.98 -9.16 -3.46
N LEU A 84 6.34 -9.14 -2.18
CA LEU A 84 5.36 -8.92 -1.09
C LEU A 84 4.59 -7.60 -1.22
N HIS A 85 5.18 -6.56 -1.81
CA HIS A 85 4.48 -5.31 -2.10
C HIS A 85 3.25 -5.50 -3.01
N SER A 86 3.25 -6.51 -3.88
CA SER A 86 2.11 -6.83 -4.76
C SER A 86 0.87 -7.28 -3.99
N LEU A 87 1.02 -7.82 -2.77
CA LEU A 87 -0.12 -8.13 -1.90
C LEU A 87 -0.86 -6.85 -1.50
N ALA A 88 -0.12 -5.77 -1.21
CA ALA A 88 -0.72 -4.48 -0.90
C ALA A 88 -1.49 -3.90 -2.10
N VAL A 89 -1.06 -4.21 -3.33
CA VAL A 89 -1.73 -3.82 -4.56
C VAL A 89 -3.00 -4.62 -4.80
N MET A 90 -2.95 -5.95 -4.64
CA MET A 90 -4.03 -6.84 -5.04
C MET A 90 -5.08 -7.07 -3.95
N ALA A 91 -4.65 -7.11 -2.69
CA ALA A 91 -5.48 -7.51 -1.55
C ALA A 91 -5.56 -6.45 -0.44
N GLY A 92 -4.82 -5.35 -0.56
CA GLY A 92 -4.77 -4.28 0.43
C GLY A 92 -3.58 -4.36 1.39
N PRO A 93 -3.16 -3.22 1.97
CA PRO A 93 -1.93 -3.08 2.76
C PRO A 93 -1.95 -3.81 4.12
N GLU A 94 -3.12 -4.26 4.57
CA GLU A 94 -3.30 -5.08 5.77
C GLU A 94 -2.88 -6.54 5.58
N VAL A 95 -2.86 -7.03 4.33
CA VAL A 95 -2.49 -8.43 4.03
C VAL A 95 -0.97 -8.59 3.90
N ALA A 96 -0.28 -7.53 3.49
CA ALA A 96 1.17 -7.54 3.37
C ALA A 96 1.83 -7.46 4.76
N PRO A 97 2.90 -8.24 5.01
CA PRO A 97 3.67 -8.14 6.25
C PRO A 97 4.23 -6.72 6.48
N PRO A 98 4.29 -6.21 7.72
CA PRO A 98 4.74 -4.84 8.01
C PRO A 98 6.14 -4.51 7.47
N GLU A 99 7.06 -5.47 7.47
CA GLU A 99 8.42 -5.35 6.96
C GLU A 99 8.47 -4.99 5.46
N THR A 100 7.39 -5.24 4.72
CA THR A 100 7.21 -4.83 3.32
C THR A 100 7.29 -3.31 3.17
N PHE A 101 6.89 -2.55 4.19
CA PHE A 101 6.77 -1.09 4.14
C PHE A 101 7.98 -0.36 4.72
N THR A 102 9.17 -0.95 4.61
CA THR A 102 10.42 -0.41 5.12
C THR A 102 11.34 0.02 3.99
N GLU A 103 12.18 1.04 4.23
CA GLU A 103 13.16 1.47 3.23
C GLU A 103 14.16 0.34 2.89
N ALA A 104 14.51 -0.50 3.88
CA ALA A 104 15.33 -1.68 3.65
C ALA A 104 14.69 -2.66 2.64
N HIS A 105 13.37 -2.87 2.73
CA HIS A 105 12.66 -3.69 1.74
C HIS A 105 12.64 -3.00 0.36
N ARG A 106 12.40 -1.68 0.30
CA ARG A 106 12.46 -0.92 -0.96
C ARG A 106 13.83 -1.06 -1.63
N ALA A 107 14.92 -0.82 -0.89
CA ALA A 107 16.30 -0.97 -1.37
C ALA A 107 16.55 -2.38 -1.90
N ARG A 108 16.12 -3.41 -1.16
CA ARG A 108 16.23 -4.81 -1.59
C ARG A 108 15.50 -5.09 -2.91
N VAL A 109 14.33 -4.50 -3.11
CA VAL A 109 13.51 -4.69 -4.32
C VAL A 109 14.08 -3.93 -5.53
N LEU A 110 14.57 -2.70 -5.33
CA LEU A 110 15.04 -1.83 -6.41
C LEU A 110 16.53 -1.95 -6.72
N GLU A 111 17.32 -2.51 -5.80
CA GLU A 111 18.80 -2.51 -5.82
C GLU A 111 19.41 -1.11 -5.72
N ASP A 112 18.79 -0.24 -4.92
CA ASP A 112 19.23 1.14 -4.61
C ASP A 112 19.83 1.25 -3.21
#